data_AF-A0A1I6YPN8-F1
#
_entry.id   AF-A0A1I6YPN8-F1
#
_cell.length_a   1.000
_cell.length_b   1.000
_cell.length_c   1.000
_cell.angle_alpha   90.00
_cell.angle_beta   90.00
_cell.angle_gamma   90.00
#
_symmetry.space_group_name_H-M   'P 1'
#
loop_
_entity.id
_entity.type
_entity.pdbx_description
1 polymer ?
#
loop_
_entity_poly.entity_id
_entity_poly.type
_entity_poly.pdbx_seq_one_letter_code
_entity_poly.pdbx_strand_id
1 'polypeptide(L)' 'MEHRVEVAWTCGPCEVGGQDALGGGNDDPTCWNCGGPVVVTARPTVRWAVGGHVPEPDAA' A
#
# COMPACT_ATOMS: atom_id res chain seq x y z
N MET A 1 -0.14 -16.46 4.50
CA MET A 1 0.73 -15.56 3.73
C MET A 1 -0.02 -14.26 3.55
N GLU A 2 0.58 -13.12 3.88
CA GLU A 2 -0.10 -11.81 3.78
C GLU A 2 0.31 -11.08 2.48
N HIS A 3 -0.69 -10.97 1.59
CA HIS A 3 -0.83 -10.11 0.40
C HIS A 3 -0.93 -8.62 0.71
N ARG A 4 0.08 -7.77 0.48
CA ARG A 4 -0.15 -6.31 0.49
C ARG A 4 0.02 -5.73 -0.89
N VAL A 5 -1.02 -5.09 -1.41
CA VAL A 5 -0.98 -4.38 -2.69
C VAL A 5 -0.71 -2.90 -2.40
N GLU A 6 0.38 -2.37 -2.91
CA GLU A 6 0.66 -0.94 -2.84
C GLU A 6 0.10 -0.24 -4.07
N VAL A 7 -0.66 0.83 -3.82
CA VAL A 7 -1.30 1.65 -4.86
C VAL A 7 -0.92 3.11 -4.65
N ALA A 8 -0.32 3.73 -5.65
CA ALA A 8 -0.05 5.17 -5.65
C ALA A 8 -1.15 5.92 -6.41
N TRP A 9 -1.55 7.07 -5.88
CA TRP A 9 -2.68 7.84 -6.40
C TRP A 9 -2.49 9.35 -6.25
N THR A 10 -3.30 10.12 -6.97
CA THR A 10 -3.42 11.58 -6.84
C THR A 10 -4.88 12.01 -6.70
N CYS A 11 -5.13 13.02 -5.87
CA CYS A 11 -6.42 13.68 -5.74
C CYS A 11 -6.38 15.02 -6.48
N GLY A 12 -7.16 15.17 -7.55
CA GLY A 12 -7.25 16.43 -8.30
C GLY A 12 -7.75 17.62 -7.46
N PRO A 13 -8.89 17.51 -6.75
CA PRO A 13 -9.43 18.61 -5.95
C PRO A 13 -8.51 19.11 -4.83
N CYS A 14 -7.70 18.23 -4.24
CA CYS A 14 -6.79 18.58 -3.15
C CYS A 14 -5.36 18.82 -3.62
N GLU A 15 -5.04 18.49 -4.87
CA GLU A 15 -3.68 18.58 -5.45
C GLU A 15 -2.62 17.83 -4.63
N VAL A 16 -3.01 16.72 -3.98
CA VAL A 16 -2.11 15.86 -3.18
C VAL A 16 -1.95 14.47 -3.78
N GLY A 17 -0.79 13.87 -3.56
CA GLY A 17 -0.53 12.46 -3.80
C GLY A 17 -0.63 11.62 -2.53
N GLY A 18 -0.81 10.32 -2.70
CA GLY A 18 -0.82 9.36 -1.59
C GLY A 18 -0.50 7.95 -2.04
N GLN A 19 -0.35 7.07 -1.06
CA GLN A 19 -0.08 5.66 -1.30
C GLN A 19 -0.78 4.81 -0.24
N ASP A 20 -1.53 3.80 -0.68
CA ASP A 20 -2.24 2.87 0.20
C ASP A 20 -1.67 1.46 0.09
N ALA A 21 -1.67 0.75 1.22
CA ALA A 21 -1.37 -0.68 1.29
C ALA A 21 -2.68 -1.44 1.53
N LEU A 22 -3.26 -1.96 0.45
CA LEU A 22 -4.51 -2.70 0.46
C LEU A 22 -4.24 -4.17 0.82
N GLY A 23 -4.81 -4.63 1.93
CA GLY A 23 -4.64 -5.99 2.42
C GLY A 23 -5.66 -6.93 1.78
N GLY A 24 -5.36 -7.48 0.59
CA GLY A 24 -6.14 -8.55 -0.07
C GLY A 24 -7.62 -8.30 -0.39
N GLY A 25 -8.22 -7.24 0.16
CA GLY A 25 -9.57 -6.76 -0.10
C GLY A 25 -9.57 -5.68 -1.19
N ASN A 26 -10.66 -5.63 -1.94
CA ASN A 26 -10.91 -4.67 -3.01
C ASN A 26 -11.37 -3.32 -2.41
N ASP A 27 -10.61 -2.77 -1.47
CA ASP A 27 -10.88 -1.44 -0.94
C ASP A 27 -10.34 -0.42 -1.95
N ASP A 28 -11.23 0.35 -2.56
CA ASP A 28 -10.85 1.43 -3.46
C ASP A 28 -10.12 2.54 -2.66
N PRO A 29 -8.96 3.02 -3.11
CA PRO A 29 -8.24 4.08 -2.42
C PRO A 29 -9.08 5.37 -2.40
N THR A 30 -8.99 6.13 -1.31
CA THR A 30 -9.67 7.42 -1.16
C THR A 30 -8.72 8.47 -0.64
N CYS A 31 -8.99 9.75 -0.94
CA CYS A 31 -8.11 10.82 -0.51
C CYS A 31 -8.19 11.00 1.00
N TRP A 32 -7.06 10.89 1.70
CA TRP A 32 -7.01 11.10 3.15
C TRP A 32 -7.45 12.50 3.60
N ASN A 33 -7.42 13.50 2.70
CA ASN A 33 -7.76 14.87 3.05
C ASN A 33 -9.26 15.17 2.93
N CYS A 34 -9.91 14.67 1.88
CA CYS A 34 -11.32 15.00 1.59
C CYS A 34 -12.26 13.79 1.56
N GLY A 35 -11.74 12.57 1.68
CA GLY A 35 -12.49 11.31 1.50
C GLY A 35 -12.98 11.08 0.07
N GLY A 36 -12.61 11.96 -0.87
CA GLY A 36 -13.06 11.92 -2.26
C GLY A 36 -12.33 10.87 -3.11
N PRO A 37 -12.84 10.64 -4.34
CA PRO A 37 -12.22 9.71 -5.27
C PRO A 37 -10.82 10.17 -5.68
N VAL A 38 -9.94 9.20 -5.96
CA VAL A 38 -8.57 9.43 -6.39
C VAL A 38 -8.30 8.73 -7.73
N VAL A 39 -7.27 9.18 -8.43
CA VAL A 39 -6.79 8.55 -9.67
C VAL A 39 -5.53 7.78 -9.36
N VAL A 40 -5.52 6.48 -9.68
CA VAL A 40 -4.32 5.64 -9.57
C VAL A 40 -3.32 6.07 -10.64
N THR A 41 -2.09 6.39 -10.22
CA THR A 41 -1.05 6.95 -11.10
C THR A 41 0.07 5.98 -11.43
N ALA A 42 0.15 4.85 -10.71
CA ALA A 42 1.13 3.81 -10.95
C ALA A 42 0.47 2.43 -11.01
N ARG A 43 1.13 1.48 -11.69
CA ARG A 43 0.67 0.08 -11.65
C ARG A 43 0.75 -0.46 -10.21
N PRO A 44 -0.34 -1.04 -9.67
CA PRO A 44 -0.33 -1.64 -8.35
C PRO A 44 0.75 -2.72 -8.23
N THR A 45 1.47 -2.72 -7.11
CA THR A 45 2.57 -3.67 -6.86
C THR A 45 2.21 -4.59 -5.71
N VAL A 46 2.32 -5.90 -5.91
CA VAL A 46 2.08 -6.89 -4.86
C VAL A 46 3.37 -7.12 -4.08
N ARG A 47 3.39 -6.72 -2.80
CA ARG A 47 4.44 -7.10 -1.86
C ARG A 47 4.02 -8.32 -1.05
N TRP A 48 4.89 -9.32 -1.06
CA TRP A 48 4.77 -10.52 -0.25
C TRP A 48 5.51 -10.24 1.05
N ALA A 49 4.80 -10.18 2.17
CA ALA A 49 5.46 -10.18 3.47
C ALA A 49 6.11 -11.56 3.66
N VAL A 50 7.40 -11.66 3.31
CA VAL A 50 8.19 -12.84 3.66
C VAL A 50 8.37 -12.75 5.18
N GLY A 51 7.76 -13.67 5.93
CA GLY A 51 7.93 -13.76 7.38
C GLY A 51 9.39 -14.07 7.71
N GLY A 52 10.24 -13.07 7.70
CA GLY A 52 11.66 -13.18 8.01
C GLY A 52 11.91 -12.83 9.46
N HIS A 53 11.67 -13.78 10.36
CA HIS A 53 12.54 -13.88 11.52
C HIS A 53 13.85 -14.45 10.98
N VAL A 54 14.86 -13.60 10.77
CA VAL A 54 16.24 -14.07 10.69
C VAL A 54 16.56 -14.57 12.10
N PRO A 55 16.75 -15.88 12.35
CA PRO A 55 17.33 -16.28 13.62
C PRO A 55 18.73 -15.66 13.68
N GLU A 56 18.97 -14.87 14.73
CA GLU A 56 20.31 -14.45 15.12
C GLU A 56 21.18 -15.73 15.17
N PRO A 57 22.34 -15.80 14.48
CA PRO A 57 23.20 -16.98 14.61
C PRO A 57 23.62 -17.06 16.07
N ASP A 58 23.18 -18.14 16.73
CA ASP A 58 23.49 -18.50 18.11
C ASP A 58 24.96 -18.19 18.41
N ALA A 59 25.18 -17.20 19.27
CA ALA A 59 26.50 -16.82 19.74
C ALA A 59 27.06 -18.00 20.55
N ALA A 60 28.01 -18.70 19.93
CA ALA A 60 28.77 -19.82 20.48
C ALA A 60 29.52 -19.47 21.78
#